data_AF-A0AA42IYS4-F1
#
_entry.id   AF-A0AA42IYS4-F1
#
_cell.length_a   1.000
_cell.length_b   1.000
_cell.length_c   1.000
_cell.angle_alpha   90.00
_cell.angle_beta   90.00
_cell.angle_gamma   90.00
#
_symmetry.space_group_name_H-M   'P 1'
#
loop_
_entity.id
_entity.type
_entity.pdbx_description
1 polymer ?
#
loop_
_entity_poly.entity_id
_entity_poly.type
_entity_poly.pdbx_seq_one_letter_code
_entity_poly.pdbx_strand_id
1 'polypeptide(L)'
;MNKYRIKYYMHLLLICLLSVSFCMSILGKSVEAKGIENEIKVFYDEVSNLQKQIASTAESGYINFVHGKDNVNNLKVLAYYGEERNKLEDKLRKYKAETELNKVQLTSIERLITATSYLDLIITNLTSCLSSNEPLVQYELLATNAVSNFLVLQLLDTL
;
A
#
# COMPACT_ATOMS: atom_id res chain seq x y z
N MET A 1 56.71 -35.90 -0.40
CA MET A 1 55.57 -35.05 -0.79
C MET A 1 56.00 -33.59 -0.79
N ASN A 2 55.81 -32.88 -1.90
CA ASN A 2 56.44 -31.59 -2.18
C ASN A 2 55.74 -30.47 -1.38
N LYS A 3 56.42 -29.84 -0.40
CA LYS A 3 55.87 -28.79 0.50
C LYS A 3 55.17 -27.65 -0.24
N TYR A 4 55.59 -27.38 -1.48
CA TYR A 4 54.98 -26.37 -2.36
C TYR A 4 53.55 -26.72 -2.81
N ARG A 5 53.25 -28.00 -3.02
CA ARG A 5 51.90 -28.43 -3.42
C ARG A 5 50.90 -28.24 -2.29
N ILE A 6 51.29 -28.53 -1.05
CA ILE A 6 50.43 -28.39 0.14
C ILE A 6 50.03 -26.92 0.36
N LYS A 7 50.96 -25.98 0.21
CA LYS A 7 50.65 -24.53 0.30
C LYS A 7 49.68 -24.09 -0.80
N TYR A 8 49.88 -24.59 -2.02
CA TYR A 8 49.00 -24.27 -3.16
C TYR A 8 47.58 -24.81 -2.95
N TYR A 9 47.44 -26.04 -2.46
CA TYR A 9 46.14 -26.62 -2.12
C TYR A 9 45.45 -25.87 -0.97
N MET A 10 46.19 -25.42 0.05
CA MET A 10 45.65 -24.59 1.13
C MET A 10 45.12 -23.24 0.62
N HIS A 11 45.83 -22.58 -0.30
CA HIS A 11 45.38 -21.31 -0.87
C HIS A 11 44.17 -21.49 -1.80
N LEU A 12 44.15 -22.54 -2.60
CA LEU A 12 43.00 -22.89 -3.45
C LEU A 12 41.75 -23.16 -2.60
N LEU A 13 41.90 -23.90 -1.50
CA LEU A 13 40.81 -24.19 -0.57
C LEU A 13 40.26 -22.91 0.08
N LEU A 14 41.14 -21.97 0.45
CA LEU A 14 40.74 -20.68 1.01
C LEU A 14 39.94 -19.83 0.01
N ILE A 15 40.36 -19.81 -1.25
CA ILE A 15 39.65 -19.09 -2.33
C ILE A 15 38.27 -19.71 -2.56
N CYS A 16 38.16 -21.05 -2.54
CA CYS A 16 36.87 -21.74 -2.65
C CYS A 16 35.93 -21.45 -1.46
N LEU A 17 36.46 -21.36 -0.23
CA LEU A 17 35.65 -21.04 0.95
C LEU A 17 35.14 -19.59 0.92
N LEU A 18 35.97 -18.65 0.48
CA LEU A 18 35.60 -17.24 0.34
C LEU A 18 34.55 -17.03 -0.76
N SER A 19 34.67 -17.74 -1.89
CA SER A 19 33.68 -17.63 -2.98
C SER A 19 32.33 -18.24 -2.61
N VAL A 20 32.30 -19.36 -1.86
CA VAL A 20 31.05 -19.92 -1.34
C VAL A 20 30.39 -18.98 -0.34
N SER A 21 31.15 -18.37 0.58
CA SER A 21 30.61 -17.39 1.53
C SER A 21 30.06 -16.14 0.83
N PHE A 22 30.72 -15.67 -0.24
CA PHE A 22 30.27 -14.52 -1.02
C PHE A 22 28.98 -14.83 -1.79
N CYS A 23 28.87 -16.02 -2.39
CA CYS A 23 27.66 -16.47 -3.07
C CYS A 23 26.47 -16.62 -2.11
N MET A 24 26.67 -17.14 -0.90
CA MET A 24 25.60 -17.29 0.10
C MET A 24 25.08 -15.93 0.60
N SER A 25 25.96 -14.93 0.76
CA SER A 25 25.55 -13.55 1.12
C SER A 25 24.72 -12.86 0.04
N ILE A 26 24.98 -13.16 -1.24
CA ILE A 26 24.18 -12.64 -2.37
C ILE A 26 22.80 -13.31 -2.41
N LEU A 27 22.76 -14.64 -2.19
CA LEU A 27 21.51 -15.40 -2.15
C LEU A 27 20.61 -14.94 -1.00
N GLY A 28 21.14 -14.76 0.22
CA GLY A 28 20.38 -14.25 1.37
C GLY A 28 19.69 -12.90 1.11
N LYS A 29 20.44 -11.94 0.54
CA LYS A 29 19.89 -10.60 0.18
C LYS A 29 18.84 -10.66 -0.93
N SER A 30 18.99 -11.58 -1.90
CA SER A 30 18.00 -11.76 -2.97
C SER A 30 16.69 -12.41 -2.51
N VAL A 31 16.74 -13.26 -1.48
CA VAL A 31 15.55 -13.89 -0.89
C VAL A 31 14.80 -12.91 -0.01
N GLU A 32 15.50 -12.09 0.79
CA GLU A 32 14.90 -10.99 1.56
C GLU A 32 14.27 -9.93 0.64
N ALA A 33 14.93 -9.57 -0.47
CA ALA A 33 14.37 -8.62 -1.44
C ALA A 33 13.05 -9.11 -2.05
N LYS A 34 12.92 -10.41 -2.37
CA LYS A 34 11.66 -11.00 -2.84
C LYS A 34 10.55 -11.00 -1.79
N GLY A 35 10.91 -11.12 -0.51
CA GLY A 35 9.96 -11.01 0.60
C GLY A 35 9.37 -9.60 0.70
N ILE A 36 10.22 -8.58 0.63
CA ILE A 36 9.80 -7.18 0.72
C ILE A 36 8.91 -6.77 -0.46
N GLU A 37 9.26 -7.18 -1.68
CA GLU A 37 8.46 -6.90 -2.88
C GLU A 37 7.07 -7.53 -2.80
N ASN A 38 6.97 -8.76 -2.29
CA ASN A 38 5.67 -9.40 -2.07
C ASN A 38 4.83 -8.67 -1.02
N GLU A 39 5.44 -8.21 0.07
CA GLU A 39 4.72 -7.48 1.12
C GLU A 39 4.19 -6.13 0.60
N ILE A 40 5.00 -5.39 -0.18
CA ILE A 40 4.57 -4.16 -0.84
C ILE A 40 3.39 -4.43 -1.78
N LYS A 41 3.42 -5.55 -2.51
CA LYS A 41 2.30 -5.96 -3.37
C LYS A 41 1.04 -6.28 -2.57
N VAL A 42 1.15 -6.95 -1.42
CA VAL A 42 0.01 -7.20 -0.53
C VAL A 42 -0.60 -5.88 -0.06
N PHE A 43 0.22 -4.92 0.38
CA PHE A 43 -0.28 -3.60 0.75
C PHE A 43 -0.96 -2.88 -0.42
N TYR A 44 -0.39 -2.96 -1.62
CA TYR A 44 -1.02 -2.43 -2.82
C TYR A 44 -2.41 -3.03 -3.06
N ASP A 45 -2.52 -4.35 -3.00
CA ASP A 45 -3.79 -5.06 -3.20
C ASP A 45 -4.82 -4.68 -2.12
N GLU A 46 -4.39 -4.51 -0.87
CA GLU A 46 -5.23 -4.04 0.25
C GLU A 46 -5.73 -2.60 0.02
N VAL A 47 -4.85 -1.66 -0.36
CA VAL A 47 -5.24 -0.26 -0.67
C VAL A 47 -6.18 -0.20 -1.87
N SER A 48 -5.87 -0.95 -2.95
CA SER A 48 -6.69 -1.01 -4.16
C SER A 48 -8.08 -1.59 -3.88
N ASN A 49 -8.15 -2.66 -3.08
CA ASN A 49 -9.43 -3.25 -2.71
C ASN A 49 -10.28 -2.28 -1.87
N LEU A 50 -9.67 -1.60 -0.89
CA LEU A 50 -10.36 -0.61 -0.08
C LEU A 50 -10.88 0.56 -0.93
N GLN A 51 -10.08 1.05 -1.88
CA GLN A 51 -10.50 2.07 -2.85
C GLN A 51 -11.73 1.63 -3.66
N LYS A 52 -11.74 0.40 -4.18
CA LYS A 52 -12.88 -0.15 -4.94
C LYS A 52 -14.14 -0.26 -4.08
N GLN A 53 -13.98 -0.69 -2.82
CA GLN A 53 -15.09 -0.81 -1.87
C GLN A 53 -15.71 0.56 -1.53
N ILE A 54 -14.88 1.58 -1.33
CA ILE A 54 -15.32 2.97 -1.11
C ILE A 54 -16.03 3.50 -2.36
N ALA A 55 -15.48 3.28 -3.55
CA ALA A 55 -16.09 3.70 -4.81
C ALA A 55 -17.48 3.06 -5.04
N SER A 56 -17.61 1.77 -4.76
CA SER A 56 -18.91 1.07 -4.84
C SER A 56 -19.92 1.64 -3.83
N THR A 57 -19.47 2.06 -2.64
CA THR A 57 -20.34 2.70 -1.65
C THR A 57 -20.77 4.10 -2.08
N ALA A 58 -19.89 4.85 -2.76
CA ALA A 58 -20.22 6.13 -3.35
C ALA A 58 -21.30 5.99 -4.45
N GLU A 59 -21.16 4.99 -5.32
CA GLU A 59 -22.16 4.67 -6.36
C GLU A 59 -23.52 4.31 -5.74
N SER A 60 -23.52 3.38 -4.78
CA SER A 60 -24.73 3.00 -4.01
C SER A 60 -25.38 4.22 -3.33
N GLY A 61 -24.56 5.08 -2.73
CA GLY A 61 -25.01 6.30 -2.06
C GLY A 61 -25.67 7.30 -3.01
N TYR A 62 -25.07 7.49 -4.19
CA TYR A 62 -25.64 8.32 -5.24
C TYR A 62 -26.96 7.76 -5.78
N ILE A 63 -27.04 6.45 -6.01
CA ILE A 63 -28.28 5.78 -6.43
C ILE A 63 -29.38 6.00 -5.39
N ASN A 64 -29.07 5.85 -4.09
CA ASN A 64 -30.04 6.11 -3.04
C ASN A 64 -30.51 7.57 -3.04
N PHE A 65 -29.59 8.51 -3.18
CA PHE A 65 -29.90 9.94 -3.28
C PHE A 65 -30.87 10.24 -4.44
N VAL A 66 -30.55 9.79 -5.66
CA VAL A 66 -31.38 10.00 -6.85
C VAL A 66 -32.79 9.40 -6.70
N HIS A 67 -32.92 8.29 -5.97
CA HIS A 67 -34.20 7.63 -5.73
C HIS A 67 -34.88 8.03 -4.41
N GLY A 68 -34.38 9.04 -3.70
CA GLY A 68 -34.95 9.51 -2.43
C GLY A 68 -34.93 8.47 -1.30
N LYS A 69 -33.97 7.54 -1.32
CA LYS A 69 -33.74 6.54 -0.27
C LYS A 69 -32.74 7.05 0.75
N ASP A 70 -32.88 6.60 2.00
CA ASP A 70 -31.90 6.92 3.04
C ASP A 70 -30.53 6.27 2.76
N ASN A 71 -29.49 6.82 3.40
CA ASN A 71 -28.11 6.34 3.27
C ASN A 71 -27.58 5.71 4.55
N VAL A 72 -28.44 5.26 5.48
CA VAL A 72 -28.01 4.77 6.80
C VAL A 72 -27.04 3.59 6.68
N ASN A 73 -27.30 2.66 5.76
CA ASN A 73 -26.42 1.52 5.53
C ASN A 73 -25.09 1.92 4.88
N ASN A 74 -25.11 2.82 3.90
CA ASN A 74 -23.90 3.32 3.25
C ASN A 74 -23.00 4.06 4.26
N LEU A 75 -23.58 4.85 5.17
CA LEU A 75 -22.85 5.53 6.24
C LEU A 75 -22.18 4.55 7.22
N LYS A 76 -22.86 3.46 7.61
CA LYS A 76 -22.25 2.41 8.44
C LYS A 76 -21.09 1.71 7.75
N VAL A 77 -21.24 1.44 6.45
CA VAL A 77 -20.19 0.81 5.63
C VAL A 77 -18.98 1.74 5.49
N LEU A 78 -19.20 3.05 5.28
CA LEU A 78 -18.11 4.05 5.24
C LEU A 78 -17.37 4.15 6.59
N ALA A 79 -18.09 4.09 7.71
CA ALA A 79 -17.45 4.08 9.04
C ALA A 79 -16.55 2.84 9.22
N TYR A 80 -17.03 1.66 8.82
CA TYR A 80 -16.22 0.44 8.82
C TYR A 80 -14.97 0.57 7.94
N TYR A 81 -15.09 1.11 6.72
CA TYR A 81 -13.92 1.35 5.87
C TYR A 81 -12.97 2.41 6.43
N GLY A 82 -13.47 3.36 7.22
CA GLY A 82 -12.62 4.29 7.99
C GLY A 82 -11.73 3.55 9.00
N GLU A 83 -12.28 2.57 9.71
CA GLU A 83 -11.50 1.74 10.64
C GLU A 83 -10.48 0.85 9.91
N GLU A 84 -10.87 0.21 8.80
CA GLU A 84 -9.96 -0.61 7.99
C GLU A 84 -8.84 0.23 7.37
N ARG A 85 -9.14 1.45 6.91
CA ARG A 85 -8.14 2.42 6.44
C ARG A 85 -7.13 2.73 7.55
N ASN A 86 -7.58 3.04 8.76
CA ASN A 86 -6.70 3.36 9.88
C ASN A 86 -5.74 2.20 10.19
N LYS A 87 -6.27 0.97 10.26
CA LYS A 87 -5.44 -0.23 10.47
C LYS A 87 -4.40 -0.40 9.37
N LEU A 88 -4.77 -0.16 8.12
CA LEU A 88 -3.86 -0.27 6.98
C LEU A 88 -2.77 0.81 7.00
N GLU A 89 -3.13 2.05 7.31
CA GLU A 89 -2.17 3.16 7.45
C GLU A 89 -1.18 2.89 8.59
N ASP A 90 -1.65 2.39 9.74
CA ASP A 90 -0.79 2.01 10.87
C ASP A 90 0.17 0.87 10.49
N LYS A 91 -0.32 -0.16 9.79
CA LYS A 91 0.53 -1.24 9.27
C LYS A 91 1.62 -0.71 8.33
N LEU A 92 1.27 0.15 7.38
CA LEU A 92 2.22 0.75 6.44
C LEU A 92 3.28 1.60 7.16
N ARG A 93 2.86 2.45 8.11
CA ARG A 93 3.77 3.30 8.90
C ARG A 93 4.71 2.47 9.77
N LYS A 94 4.18 1.42 10.40
CA LYS A 94 4.98 0.47 11.18
C LYS A 94 6.00 -0.24 10.29
N TYR A 95 5.57 -0.78 9.15
CA TYR A 95 6.45 -1.45 8.19
C TYR A 95 7.56 -0.53 7.69
N LYS A 96 7.24 0.74 7.39
CA LYS A 96 8.23 1.77 7.02
C LYS A 96 9.28 1.99 8.13
N ALA A 97 8.89 1.95 9.39
CA ALA A 97 9.77 2.24 10.52
C ALA A 97 10.64 1.04 10.92
N GLU A 98 10.14 -0.18 10.74
CA GLU A 98 10.78 -1.41 11.24
C GLU A 98 11.58 -2.17 10.17
N THR A 99 11.36 -1.88 8.87
CA THR A 99 12.01 -2.59 7.76
C THR A 99 13.11 -1.73 7.12
N GLU A 100 14.27 -2.34 6.84
CA GLU A 100 15.32 -1.68 6.04
C GLU A 100 14.93 -1.68 4.55
N LEU A 101 14.46 -0.54 4.06
CA LEU A 101 13.98 -0.36 2.69
C LEU A 101 15.01 0.36 1.84
N ASN A 102 15.20 -0.11 0.60
CA ASN A 102 15.93 0.68 -0.39
C ASN A 102 15.08 1.88 -0.85
N LYS A 103 15.69 2.81 -1.59
CA LYS A 103 15.03 4.05 -2.04
C LYS A 103 13.72 3.80 -2.82
N VAL A 104 13.70 2.77 -3.67
CA VAL A 104 12.52 2.45 -4.49
C VAL A 104 11.40 1.92 -3.61
N GLN A 105 11.70 0.95 -2.75
CA GLN A 105 10.75 0.35 -1.81
C GLN A 105 10.19 1.39 -0.82
N LEU A 106 11.04 2.27 -0.30
CA LEU A 106 10.62 3.38 0.56
C LEU A 106 9.64 4.32 -0.16
N THR A 107 9.94 4.68 -1.40
CA THR A 107 9.05 5.51 -2.23
C THR A 107 7.71 4.81 -2.44
N SER A 108 7.71 3.50 -2.68
CA SER A 108 6.47 2.72 -2.84
C SER A 108 5.61 2.75 -1.58
N ILE A 109 6.21 2.52 -0.40
CA ILE A 109 5.50 2.59 0.89
C ILE A 109 4.98 4.01 1.16
N GLU A 110 5.75 5.06 0.88
CA GLU A 110 5.31 6.45 1.05
C GLU A 110 4.13 6.81 0.14
N ARG A 111 4.11 6.29 -1.09
CA ARG A 111 2.96 6.44 -1.99
C ARG A 111 1.72 5.74 -1.46
N LEU A 112 1.87 4.52 -0.94
CA LEU A 112 0.76 3.77 -0.34
C LEU A 112 0.19 4.50 0.90
N ILE A 113 1.06 5.05 1.76
CA ILE A 113 0.63 5.89 2.89
C ILE A 113 -0.14 7.12 2.39
N THR A 114 0.40 7.81 1.38
CA THR A 114 -0.27 8.99 0.80
C THR A 114 -1.62 8.63 0.19
N ALA A 115 -1.72 7.50 -0.52
CA ALA A 115 -2.97 6.99 -1.05
C ALA A 115 -3.98 6.71 0.07
N THR A 116 -3.57 6.09 1.18
CA THR A 116 -4.45 5.86 2.33
C THR A 116 -4.95 7.17 2.96
N SER A 117 -4.14 8.22 3.02
CA SER A 117 -4.58 9.53 3.49
C SER A 117 -5.60 10.19 2.54
N TYR A 118 -5.50 9.97 1.21
CA TYR A 118 -6.55 10.40 0.29
C TYR A 118 -7.84 9.59 0.42
N LEU A 119 -7.76 8.28 0.73
CA LEU A 119 -8.93 7.47 1.04
C LEU A 119 -9.69 8.02 2.27
N ASP A 120 -8.99 8.53 3.27
CA ASP A 120 -9.62 9.21 4.42
C ASP A 120 -10.45 10.42 4.00
N LEU A 121 -9.85 11.28 3.18
CA LEU A 121 -10.52 12.47 2.67
C LEU A 121 -11.77 12.09 1.89
N ILE A 122 -11.69 11.03 1.06
CA ILE A 122 -12.84 10.50 0.32
C ILE A 122 -13.92 10.01 1.29
N ILE A 123 -13.57 9.21 2.30
CA ILE A 123 -14.53 8.68 3.28
C ILE A 123 -15.22 9.83 4.03
N THR A 124 -14.45 10.83 4.49
CA THR A 124 -14.96 12.00 5.23
C THR A 124 -15.93 12.81 4.38
N ASN A 125 -15.56 13.09 3.14
CA ASN A 125 -16.38 13.86 2.21
C ASN A 125 -17.62 13.08 1.75
N LEU A 126 -17.50 11.77 1.49
CA LEU A 126 -18.66 10.93 1.18
C LEU A 126 -19.63 10.86 2.36
N THR A 127 -19.13 10.72 3.59
CA THR A 127 -19.96 10.71 4.80
C THR A 127 -20.73 12.02 4.93
N SER A 128 -20.04 13.16 4.74
CA SER A 128 -20.65 14.49 4.75
C SER A 128 -21.66 14.67 3.61
N CYS A 129 -21.35 14.18 2.41
CA CYS A 129 -22.22 14.25 1.24
C CYS A 129 -23.51 13.46 1.45
N LEU A 130 -23.41 12.21 1.91
CA LEU A 130 -24.55 11.32 2.10
C LEU A 130 -25.43 11.70 3.30
N SER A 131 -24.91 12.55 4.20
CA SER A 131 -25.64 13.09 5.35
C SER A 131 -26.22 14.48 5.10
N SER A 132 -25.76 15.17 4.05
CA SER A 132 -26.24 16.51 3.70
C SER A 132 -27.60 16.42 3.00
N ASN A 133 -28.44 17.43 3.23
CA ASN A 133 -29.68 17.66 2.48
C ASN A 133 -29.56 18.82 1.48
N GLU A 134 -28.37 19.44 1.38
CA GLU A 134 -28.11 20.61 0.54
C GLU A 134 -27.44 20.18 -0.78
N PRO A 135 -28.13 20.30 -1.93
CA PRO A 135 -27.61 19.80 -3.21
C PRO A 135 -26.29 20.43 -3.65
N LEU A 136 -26.08 21.71 -3.33
CA LEU A 136 -24.84 22.41 -3.67
C LEU A 136 -23.65 21.84 -2.89
N VAL A 137 -23.81 21.63 -1.58
CA VAL A 137 -22.80 21.00 -0.71
C VAL A 137 -22.48 19.58 -1.18
N GLN A 138 -23.51 18.81 -1.53
CA GLN A 138 -23.32 17.46 -2.07
C GLN A 138 -22.50 17.47 -3.37
N TYR A 139 -22.79 18.41 -4.29
CA TYR A 139 -22.03 18.56 -5.53
C TYR A 139 -20.56 18.90 -5.29
N GLU A 140 -20.26 19.86 -4.42
CA GLU A 140 -18.89 20.28 -4.10
C GLU A 140 -18.07 19.14 -3.46
N LEU A 141 -18.69 18.37 -2.57
CA LEU A 141 -18.07 17.20 -1.93
C LEU A 141 -17.81 16.07 -2.94
N LEU A 142 -18.74 15.82 -3.88
CA LEU A 142 -18.55 14.85 -4.95
C LEU A 142 -17.43 15.27 -5.91
N ALA A 143 -17.34 16.55 -6.26
CA ALA A 143 -16.26 17.07 -7.09
C ALA A 143 -14.89 16.89 -6.41
N THR A 144 -14.81 17.16 -5.11
CA THR A 144 -13.60 16.94 -4.31
C THR A 144 -13.22 15.45 -4.27
N ASN A 145 -14.20 14.57 -4.09
CA ASN A 145 -13.99 13.13 -4.11
C ASN A 145 -13.48 12.60 -5.45
N ALA A 146 -13.98 13.15 -6.56
CA ALA A 146 -13.50 12.79 -7.89
C ALA A 146 -12.00 13.11 -8.06
N VAL A 147 -11.57 14.29 -7.60
CA VAL A 147 -10.15 14.69 -7.63
C VAL A 147 -9.32 13.80 -6.70
N SER A 148 -9.77 13.55 -5.48
CA SER A 148 -9.05 12.68 -4.53
C SER A 148 -8.92 11.25 -5.06
N ASN A 149 -9.98 10.69 -5.66
CA ASN A 149 -9.93 9.35 -6.25
C ASN A 149 -8.98 9.30 -7.45
N PHE A 150 -8.95 10.34 -8.28
CA PHE A 150 -7.98 10.46 -9.36
C PHE A 150 -6.53 10.44 -8.84
N LEU A 151 -6.24 11.14 -7.74
CA LEU A 151 -4.91 11.13 -7.12
C LEU A 151 -4.54 9.76 -6.55
N VAL A 152 -5.49 9.05 -5.93
CA VAL A 152 -5.28 7.67 -5.49
C VAL A 152 -4.89 6.77 -6.67
N LEU A 153 -5.63 6.84 -7.78
CA LEU A 153 -5.31 6.06 -8.98
C LEU A 153 -3.91 6.37 -9.53
N GLN A 154 -3.52 7.65 -9.60
CA GLN A 154 -2.17 8.02 -10.04
C GLN A 154 -1.06 7.46 -9.13
N LEU A 155 -1.30 7.44 -7.82
CA LEU A 155 -0.35 6.89 -6.85
C LEU A 155 -0.25 5.35 -6.96
N LEU A 156 -1.34 4.69 -7.31
CA LEU A 156 -1.40 3.23 -7.48
C LEU A 156 -0.87 2.77 -8.85
N ASP A 157 -1.15 3.48 -9.94
CA ASP A 157 -0.73 3.11 -11.31
C ASP A 157 0.79 3.22 -11.54
N THR A 158 1.51 3.82 -10.60
CA THR A 158 2.97 4.05 -10.68
C THR A 158 3.80 3.10 -9.83
N LEU A 159 3.17 2.06 -9.26
CA LEU A 159 3.76 0.97 -8.49
C LEU A 159 3.94 -0.29 -9.35
#